data_AF-D8J798-F1
#
_entry.id   AF-D8J798-F1
#
_cell.length_a   1.000
_cell.length_b   1.000
_cell.length_c   1.000
_cell.angle_alpha   90.00
_cell.angle_beta   90.00
_cell.angle_gamma   90.00
#
_symmetry.space_group_name_H-M   'P 1'
#
loop_
_entity.id
_entity.type
_entity.pdbx_description
1 polymer ?
#
loop_
_entity_poly.entity_id
_entity_poly.type
_entity_poly.pdbx_seq_one_letter_code
_entity_poly.pdbx_strand_id
1 'polypeptide(L)' 'MVYTCTNCEWKSGENAGDEGRTAIEHYIETGHAIESESTVTERTAPATDETPSE' A
#
# COMPACT_ATOMS: atom_id res chain seq x y z
N MET A 1 -0.91 -2.37 -4.35
CA MET A 1 -0.18 -1.50 -3.39
C MET A 1 -0.11 -0.13 -4.02
N VAL A 2 -0.39 0.95 -3.29
CA VAL A 2 -0.41 2.29 -3.87
C VAL A 2 0.88 3.02 -3.52
N TYR A 3 1.53 3.61 -4.52
CA TYR A 3 2.71 4.45 -4.41
C TYR A 3 2.30 5.89 -4.73
N THR A 4 2.67 6.82 -3.86
CA THR A 4 2.39 8.25 -4.04
C THR A 4 3.68 9.05 -3.95
N CYS A 5 3.89 9.95 -4.90
CA CYS A 5 4.98 10.91 -4.87
C CYS A 5 4.55 12.15 -4.06
N THR A 6 5.28 12.48 -3.00
CA THR A 6 4.92 13.59 -2.09
C THR A 6 5.31 14.96 -2.65
N ASN A 7 6.18 14.99 -3.65
CA ASN A 7 6.63 16.23 -4.28
C ASN A 7 5.72 16.71 -5.42
N CYS A 8 5.11 15.79 -6.18
CA CYS A 8 4.31 16.12 -7.37
C CYS A 8 2.95 15.43 -7.43
N GLU A 9 2.52 14.81 -6.32
CA GLU A 9 1.20 14.17 -6.16
C GLU A 9 0.91 13.04 -7.16
N TRP A 10 1.93 12.52 -7.83
CA TRP A 10 1.82 11.37 -8.73
C TRP A 10 1.41 10.10 -7.97
N LYS A 11 0.53 9.28 -8.56
CA LYS A 11 0.04 8.03 -7.95
C LYS A 11 0.14 6.85 -8.92
N SER A 12 0.56 5.70 -8.41
CA SER A 12 0.61 4.41 -9.11
C SER A 12 0.09 3.31 -8.19
N GLY A 13 -0.72 2.37 -8.68
CA GLY A 13 -1.34 1.36 -7.81
C GLY A 13 -2.74 0.90 -8.19
N GLU A 14 -3.31 1.43 -9.27
CA GLU A 14 -4.69 1.13 -9.70
C GLU A 14 -4.77 -0.04 -10.70
N ASN A 15 -3.65 -0.52 -11.24
CA ASN A 15 -3.61 -1.58 -12.25
C ASN A 15 -2.60 -2.67 -11.86
N ALA A 16 -3.08 -3.91 -11.78
CA ALA A 16 -2.32 -5.05 -11.30
C ALA A 16 -1.13 -5.38 -12.22
N GLY A 17 0.10 -5.30 -11.68
CA GLY A 17 1.28 -5.96 -12.28
C GLY A 17 2.62 -5.33 -11.94
N ASP A 18 2.75 -4.01 -12.10
CA ASP A 18 4.07 -3.37 -12.21
C ASP A 18 4.21 -2.04 -11.44
N GLU A 19 3.27 -1.75 -10.55
CA GLU A 19 3.19 -0.50 -9.78
C GLU A 19 4.47 -0.17 -8.99
N GLY A 20 5.16 -1.18 -8.46
CA GLY A 20 6.46 -0.99 -7.80
C GLY A 20 7.59 -0.62 -8.75
N ARG A 21 7.58 -1.15 -9.98
CA ARG A 21 8.58 -0.80 -11.01
C ARG A 21 8.39 0.63 -11.47
N THR A 22 7.15 1.04 -11.75
CA THR A 22 6.86 2.42 -12.16
C THR A 22 7.23 3.43 -11.07
N ALA A 23 7.04 3.07 -9.79
CA ALA A 23 7.45 3.92 -8.68
C ALA A 23 8.99 4.09 -8.59
N ILE A 24 9.74 3.03 -8.84
CA ILE A 24 11.22 3.08 -8.89
C ILE A 24 11.68 3.92 -10.08
N GLU A 25 11.08 3.74 -11.26
CA GLU A 25 11.38 4.54 -12.46
C GLU A 25 11.13 6.04 -12.18
N HIS A 26 9.99 6.39 -11.58
CA HIS A 26 9.69 7.77 -11.19
C HIS A 26 10.71 8.36 -10.22
N TYR A 27 11.11 7.61 -9.19
CA TYR A 27 12.13 8.03 -8.23
C TYR A 27 13.47 8.31 -8.93
N ILE A 28 13.90 7.46 -9.87
CA ILE A 28 15.17 7.62 -10.58
C ILE A 28 15.13 8.84 -11.51
N GLU A 29 14.02 9.07 -12.21
CA GLU A 29 13.89 10.18 -13.17
C GLU A 29 13.78 11.55 -12.50
N THR A 30 13.06 11.62 -11.37
CA THR A 30 12.72 12.89 -10.72
C THR A 30 13.53 13.18 -9.45
N GLY A 31 14.04 12.14 -8.79
CA GLY A 31 14.62 12.25 -7.45
C GLY A 31 13.60 12.59 -6.35
N HIS A 32 12.30 12.46 -6.63
CA HIS A 32 11.24 12.76 -5.66
C HIS A 32 11.02 11.62 -4.66
N ALA A 33 10.60 11.96 -3.44
CA ALA A 33 10.29 10.96 -2.43
C ALA A 33 8.96 10.23 -2.75
N ILE A 34 8.98 8.89 -2.64
CA ILE A 34 7.81 8.03 -2.83
C ILE A 34 7.40 7.43 -1.47
N GLU A 35 6.12 7.58 -1.12
CA GLU A 35 5.47 6.85 -0.03
C GLU A 35 4.67 5.67 -0.57
N SER A 36 4.65 4.56 0.17
CA SER A 36 3.88 3.36 -0.18
C SER A 36 2.79 3.09 0.86
N GLU A 37 1.53 3.12 0.41
CA GLU A 37 0.38 2.75 1.23
C GLU A 37 -0.02 1.31 0.91
N SER A 38 0.05 0.48 1.95
CA SER A 38 -0.52 -0.87 1.90
C SER A 38 -1.99 -0.76 2.28
N THR A 39 -2.90 -0.94 1.34
CA THR A 39 -4.33 -1.11 1.63
C THR A 39 -4.54 -2.49 2.28
N VAL A 40 -4.04 -2.64 3.50
CA VAL A 40 -4.42 -3.77 4.35
C VAL A 40 -5.82 -3.43 4.84
N THR A 41 -6.83 -4.01 4.20
CA THR A 41 -8.13 -4.12 4.87
C THR A 41 -7.87 -4.97 6.09
N GLU A 42 -7.71 -4.32 7.24
CA GLU A 42 -7.56 -4.98 8.53
C GLU A 42 -8.75 -5.90 8.68
N ARG A 43 -8.49 -7.19 8.48
CA ARG A 43 -9.50 -8.23 8.55
C ARG A 43 -9.73 -8.41 10.04
N THR A 44 -10.65 -7.61 10.59
CA THR A 44 -11.14 -7.70 11.96
C THR A 44 -11.28 -9.17 12.29
N ALA A 45 -10.42 -9.69 13.17
CA ALA A 45 -10.55 -11.06 13.63
C ALA A 45 -11.94 -11.18 14.27
N PRO A 46 -12.77 -12.19 13.91
CA PRO A 46 -13.98 -12.42 14.68
C PRO A 46 -13.53 -12.68 16.12
N ALA A 47 -14.08 -11.91 17.05
CA ALA A 47 -13.88 -12.18 18.48
C ALA A 47 -14.29 -13.63 18.72
N THR A 48 -13.32 -14.50 19.00
CA THR A 48 -13.61 -15.85 19.49
C THR A 48 -14.07 -15.70 20.93
N ASP A 49 -15.37 -15.45 21.09
CA ASP A 49 -16.13 -15.58 22.32
C ASP A 49 -16.58 -17.03 22.45
N GLU A 50 -15.70 -17.91 22.93
CA GLU A 50 -16.10 -19.28 23.26
C GLU A 50 -15.32 -19.69 24.52
N THR A 51 -15.78 -19.22 25.69
CA THR A 51 -15.39 -19.79 26.99
C THR A 51 -16.36 -20.91 27.36
N PRO A 52 -16.04 -22.20 27.20
CA PRO A 52 -16.72 -23.23 27.96
C PRO A 52 -16.12 -23.28 29.37
N SER A 53 -16.96 -22.94 30.34
CA SER A 53 -16.73 -23.24 31.76
C SER A 53 -16.94 -24.73 32.00
N GLU A 54 -15.97 -25.40 32.61
CA GLU A 54 -16.17 -26.59 33.47
C GLU A 54 -15.22 -26.54 34.67
#